data_AF-A0A3D9N6L5-F1
#
_entry.id   AF-A0A3D9N6L5-F1
#
_cell.length_a   1.000
_cell.length_b   1.000
_cell.length_c   1.000
_cell.angle_alpha   90.00
_cell.angle_beta   90.00
_cell.angle_gamma   90.00
#
_symmetry.space_group_name_H-M   'P 1'
#
loop_
_entity.id
_entity.type
_entity.pdbx_description
1 polymer ?
#
loop_
_entity_poly.entity_id
_entity_poly.type
_entity_poly.pdbx_seq_one_letter_code
_entity_poly.pdbx_strand_id
1 'polypeptide(L)'
;MEQLFNLNVEAYRLILLVVCVIIIGVVYRYISSKILSRRQLYYRNVYLKSDAWKRKRYVVLKRDNWSCVRCGAYATQVHHKRYAKKNIGKEPIKWLVSICEPCHDRLH
;
A
#
# COMPACT_ATOMS: atom_id res chain seq x y z
N MET A 1 -21.77 25.46 43.76
CA MET A 1 -21.26 24.54 42.72
C MET A 1 -22.38 24.15 41.77
N GLU A 2 -23.00 25.12 41.07
CA GLU A 2 -24.17 24.85 40.20
C GLU A 2 -24.11 25.58 38.83
N GLN A 3 -22.94 26.09 38.43
CA GLN A 3 -22.79 26.72 37.09
C GLN A 3 -22.20 25.80 36.01
N LEU A 4 -21.98 24.51 36.32
CA LEU A 4 -21.27 23.60 35.42
C LEU A 4 -22.18 22.83 34.44
N PHE A 5 -23.51 22.94 34.51
CA PHE A 5 -24.42 22.09 33.71
C PHE A 5 -25.69 22.80 33.17
N ASN A 6 -25.55 23.99 32.57
CA ASN A 6 -26.63 24.61 31.78
C ASN A 6 -26.31 24.60 30.27
N LEU A 7 -25.93 23.45 29.72
CA LEU A 7 -25.89 23.26 28.27
C LEU A 7 -27.32 23.03 27.78
N ASN A 8 -27.79 23.86 26.84
CA ASN A 8 -29.10 23.64 26.24
C ASN A 8 -29.11 22.35 25.38
N VAL A 9 -30.30 21.82 25.10
CA VAL A 9 -30.48 20.55 24.37
C VAL A 9 -29.76 20.57 23.01
N GLU A 10 -29.71 21.72 22.34
CA GLU A 10 -29.02 21.88 21.05
C GLU A 10 -27.50 21.78 21.19
N ALA A 11 -26.92 22.34 22.25
CA ALA A 11 -25.50 22.20 22.54
C ALA A 11 -25.12 20.73 22.83
N TYR A 12 -25.96 19.99 23.56
CA TYR A 12 -25.74 18.56 23.79
C TYR A 12 -25.84 17.75 22.50
N ARG A 13 -26.83 18.03 21.64
CA ARG A 13 -26.95 17.42 20.31
C ARG A 13 -25.71 17.67 19.46
N LEU A 14 -25.20 18.90 19.43
CA LEU A 14 -23.99 19.24 18.71
C LEU A 14 -22.77 18.49 19.24
N ILE A 15 -22.59 18.43 20.56
CA ILE A 15 -21.50 17.68 21.19
C ILE A 15 -21.58 16.20 20.82
N LEU A 16 -22.77 15.59 20.91
CA LEU A 16 -22.95 14.19 20.53
C LEU A 16 -22.62 13.94 19.06
N LEU A 17 -23.07 14.82 18.15
CA LEU A 17 -22.74 14.70 16.71
C LEU A 17 -21.23 14.78 16.47
N VAL A 18 -20.53 15.72 17.11
CA VAL A 18 -19.08 15.85 17.00
C VAL A 18 -18.39 14.60 17.53
N VAL A 19 -18.80 14.09 18.69
CA VAL A 19 -18.27 12.85 19.28
C VAL A 19 -18.52 11.66 18.35
N CYS A 20 -19.72 11.51 17.78
CA CYS A 20 -20.04 10.46 16.81
C CYS A 20 -19.14 10.52 15.58
N VAL A 21 -18.93 11.71 15.00
CA VAL A 21 -18.04 11.90 13.84
C VAL A 21 -16.59 11.53 14.19
N ILE A 22 -16.11 11.93 15.37
CA ILE A 22 -14.77 11.56 15.86
C ILE A 22 -14.66 10.04 15.99
N ILE A 23 -15.64 9.39 16.62
CA ILE A 23 -15.66 7.92 16.80
C ILE A 23 -15.65 7.22 15.44
N ILE A 24 -16.49 7.63 14.50
CA ILE A 24 -16.54 7.07 13.14
C ILE A 24 -15.19 7.24 12.45
N GLY A 25 -14.56 8.43 12.56
CA GLY A 25 -13.23 8.70 12.01
C GLY A 25 -12.15 7.79 12.60
N VAL A 26 -12.14 7.59 13.92
CA VAL A 26 -11.20 6.71 14.61
C VAL A 26 -11.40 5.25 14.20
N VAL A 27 -12.64 4.76 14.19
CA VAL A 27 -12.99 3.39 13.78
C VAL A 27 -12.59 3.16 12.31
N TYR A 28 -12.90 4.10 11.42
CA TYR A 28 -12.50 4.02 10.01
C TYR A 28 -10.98 3.93 9.85
N ARG A 29 -10.23 4.78 10.56
CA ARG A 29 -8.75 4.73 10.55
C ARG A 29 -8.22 3.40 11.06
N TYR A 30 -8.78 2.89 12.16
CA TYR A 30 -8.41 1.58 12.70
C TYR A 30 -8.64 0.45 11.70
N ILE A 31 -9.85 0.34 11.14
CA ILE A 31 -10.21 -0.69 10.15
C ILE A 31 -9.30 -0.57 8.92
N SER A 32 -9.13 0.63 8.37
CA SER A 32 -8.27 0.90 7.22
C SER A 32 -6.82 0.46 7.47
N SER A 33 -6.28 0.75 8.67
CA SER A 33 -4.92 0.33 9.06
C SER A 33 -4.77 -1.19 9.06
N LYS A 34 -5.77 -1.92 9.58
CA LYS A 34 -5.77 -3.40 9.61
C LYS A 34 -5.93 -4.01 8.22
N ILE A 35 -6.71 -3.39 7.34
CA ILE A 35 -6.81 -3.84 5.94
C ILE A 35 -5.48 -3.65 5.21
N LEU A 36 -4.81 -2.51 5.40
CA LEU A 36 -3.49 -2.25 4.80
C LEU A 36 -2.45 -3.27 5.27
N SER A 37 -2.41 -3.60 6.56
CA SER A 37 -1.47 -4.59 7.09
C SER A 37 -1.73 -6.00 6.54
N ARG A 38 -3.00 -6.43 6.47
CA ARG A 38 -3.37 -7.71 5.83
C ARG A 38 -2.99 -7.74 4.36
N ARG A 39 -3.18 -6.63 3.64
CA ARG A 39 -2.80 -6.52 2.23
C ARG A 39 -1.29 -6.60 2.04
N GLN A 40 -0.51 -5.93 2.90
CA GLN A 40 0.95 -6.03 2.89
C GLN A 40 1.42 -7.46 3.19
N LEU A 41 0.80 -8.12 4.17
CA LEU A 41 1.09 -9.51 4.52
C LEU A 41 0.82 -10.45 3.35
N TYR A 42 -0.37 -10.36 2.73
CA TYR A 42 -0.72 -11.12 1.54
C TYR A 42 0.26 -10.86 0.40
N TYR A 43 0.59 -9.59 0.15
CA TYR A 43 1.51 -9.21 -0.92
C TYR A 43 2.89 -9.87 -0.73
N ARG A 44 3.48 -9.74 0.46
CA ARG A 44 4.83 -10.25 0.77
C ARG A 44 4.88 -11.78 0.87
N ASN A 45 3.89 -12.38 1.51
CA ASN A 45 3.95 -13.79 1.88
C ASN A 45 3.21 -14.72 0.91
N VAL A 46 2.29 -14.18 0.10
CA VAL A 46 1.51 -14.98 -0.86
C VAL A 46 1.84 -14.55 -2.29
N TYR A 47 1.59 -13.29 -2.66
CA TYR A 47 1.71 -12.86 -4.04
C TYR A 47 3.15 -12.93 -4.57
N LEU A 48 4.12 -12.34 -3.88
CA LEU A 48 5.52 -12.35 -4.30
C LEU A 48 6.16 -13.76 -4.31
N LYS A 49 5.51 -14.76 -3.70
CA LYS A 49 5.95 -16.17 -3.73
C LYS A 49 5.22 -17.01 -4.77
N SER A 50 4.17 -16.46 -5.39
CA SER A 50 3.31 -17.16 -6.34
C SER A 50 3.96 -17.34 -7.72
N ASP A 51 3.50 -18.34 -8.47
CA ASP A 51 3.94 -18.54 -9.87
C ASP A 51 3.47 -17.41 -10.80
N ALA A 52 2.36 -16.75 -10.46
CA ALA A 52 1.91 -15.56 -11.18
C ALA A 52 2.95 -14.44 -11.11
N TRP A 53 3.55 -14.20 -9.95
CA TRP A 53 4.64 -13.24 -9.81
C TRP A 53 5.92 -13.72 -10.52
N LYS A 54 6.31 -15.00 -10.38
CA LYS A 54 7.49 -15.55 -11.08
C LYS A 54 7.41 -15.34 -12.60
N ARG A 55 6.25 -15.66 -13.20
CA ARG A 55 6.00 -15.42 -14.64
C ARG A 55 6.06 -13.94 -14.99
N LYS A 56 5.40 -13.07 -14.22
CA LYS A 56 5.44 -11.62 -14.45
C LYS A 56 6.86 -11.07 -14.36
N ARG A 57 7.62 -11.47 -13.33
CA ARG A 57 9.03 -11.11 -13.13
C ARG A 57 9.87 -11.52 -14.34
N TYR A 58 9.71 -12.74 -14.84
CA TYR A 58 10.42 -13.21 -16.03
C TYR A 58 10.11 -12.34 -17.26
N VAL A 59 8.83 -12.01 -17.49
CA VAL A 59 8.44 -11.16 -18.65
C VAL A 59 9.10 -9.78 -18.56
N VAL A 60 9.19 -9.18 -17.38
CA VAL A 60 9.85 -7.88 -17.19
C VAL A 60 11.35 -7.98 -17.45
N LEU A 61 12.01 -9.00 -16.89
CA LEU A 61 13.45 -9.27 -17.12
C LEU A 61 13.74 -9.50 -18.59
N LYS A 62 12.93 -10.31 -19.26
CA LYS A 62 13.05 -10.58 -20.70
C LYS A 62 12.82 -9.34 -21.55
N ARG A 63 11.80 -8.54 -21.24
CA ARG A 63 11.50 -7.27 -21.95
C ARG A 63 12.71 -6.32 -21.90
N ASP A 64 13.36 -6.23 -20.75
CA ASP A 64 14.49 -5.32 -20.54
C ASP A 64 15.83 -5.97 -20.91
N ASN A 65 15.81 -7.11 -21.63
CA ASN A 65 16.99 -7.88 -22.02
C ASN A 65 17.95 -8.15 -20.85
N TRP A 66 17.40 -8.48 -19.68
CA TRP A 66 18.14 -8.69 -18.44
C TRP A 66 19.12 -7.57 -18.11
N SER A 67 18.83 -6.35 -18.56
CA SER A 67 19.69 -5.18 -18.37
C SER A 67 19.05 -4.23 -17.37
N CYS A 68 19.84 -3.73 -16.43
CA CYS A 68 19.40 -2.79 -15.42
C CYS A 68 19.07 -1.46 -16.10
N VAL A 69 17.81 -1.04 -16.03
CA VAL A 69 17.38 0.21 -16.69
C VAL A 69 18.02 1.48 -16.09
N ARG A 70 18.71 1.36 -14.95
CA ARG A 70 19.38 2.48 -14.29
C ARG A 70 20.86 2.60 -14.61
N CYS A 71 21.58 1.47 -14.73
CA CYS A 71 23.04 1.48 -14.86
C CYS A 71 23.59 0.55 -15.95
N GLY A 72 22.73 -0.19 -16.65
CA GLY A 72 23.13 -1.13 -17.72
C GLY A 72 23.68 -2.48 -17.25
N ALA A 73 24.00 -2.67 -15.97
CA ALA A 73 24.47 -3.95 -15.44
C ALA A 73 23.42 -5.07 -15.56
N TYR A 74 23.84 -6.34 -15.43
CA TYR A 74 22.91 -7.46 -15.47
C TYR A 74 21.85 -7.36 -14.36
N ALA A 75 20.57 -7.42 -14.74
CA ALA A 75 19.43 -7.29 -13.86
C ALA A 75 18.98 -8.64 -13.33
N THR A 76 18.90 -8.74 -12.01
CA THR A 76 18.40 -9.91 -11.28
C THR A 76 17.14 -9.58 -10.48
N GLN A 77 16.71 -8.31 -10.43
CA GLN A 77 15.58 -7.88 -9.64
C GLN A 77 14.55 -7.14 -10.49
N VAL A 78 13.30 -7.13 -10.02
CA VAL A 78 12.23 -6.33 -10.61
C VAL A 78 11.70 -5.37 -9.57
N HIS A 79 11.83 -4.07 -9.84
CA HIS A 79 11.36 -3.01 -8.97
C HIS A 79 10.00 -2.49 -9.40
N HIS A 80 9.16 -2.20 -8.42
CA HIS A 80 7.84 -1.61 -8.62
C HIS A 80 7.93 -0.09 -8.59
N LYS A 81 7.71 0.57 -9.73
CA LYS A 81 7.55 2.04 -9.79
C LYS A 81 6.25 2.50 -9.12
N ARG A 82 5.24 1.64 -9.10
CA ARG A 82 3.93 1.87 -8.48
C ARG A 82 3.35 0.56 -7.97
N TYR A 83 2.64 0.62 -6.84
CA TYR A 83 1.95 -0.54 -6.26
C TYR A 83 0.44 -0.48 -6.55
N ALA A 84 -0.15 -1.60 -6.99
CA ALA A 84 -1.59 -1.70 -7.23
C ALA A 84 -2.38 -1.65 -5.92
N LYS A 85 -3.19 -0.60 -5.74
CA LYS A 85 -4.07 -0.41 -4.56
C LYS A 85 -5.13 -1.50 -4.40
N LYS A 86 -5.63 -2.02 -5.52
CA LYS A 86 -6.60 -3.11 -5.65
C LYS A 86 -6.12 -4.07 -6.74
N ASN A 87 -6.61 -5.30 -6.76
CA ASN A 87 -6.28 -6.31 -7.78
C ASN A 87 -4.76 -6.58 -7.90
N ILE A 88 -4.11 -6.89 -6.78
CA ILE A 88 -2.70 -7.30 -6.74
C ILE A 88 -2.46 -8.41 -7.77
N GLY A 89 -1.40 -8.27 -8.56
CA GLY A 89 -1.05 -9.20 -9.62
C GLY A 89 -1.67 -8.91 -10.97
N LYS A 90 -2.56 -7.91 -11.07
CA LYS A 90 -3.07 -7.38 -12.34
C LYS A 90 -2.46 -6.03 -12.73
N GLU A 91 -1.43 -5.57 -12.02
CA GLU A 91 -0.76 -4.31 -12.37
C GLU A 91 -0.12 -4.36 -13.76
N PRO A 92 -0.14 -3.24 -14.51
CA PRO A 92 0.51 -3.13 -15.81
C PRO A 92 2.01 -3.39 -15.73
N ILE A 93 2.54 -4.15 -16.69
CA ILE A 93 3.98 -4.44 -16.81
C ILE A 93 4.82 -3.15 -16.89
N LYS A 94 4.29 -2.07 -17.45
CA LYS A 94 4.98 -0.76 -17.48
C LYS A 94 5.25 -0.15 -16.10
N TRP A 95 4.61 -0.63 -15.04
CA TRP A 95 4.91 -0.23 -13.65
C TRP A 95 6.10 -0.98 -13.05
N LEU A 96 6.65 -1.95 -13.77
CA LEU A 96 7.76 -2.77 -13.36
C LEU A 96 8.98 -2.48 -14.23
N VAL A 97 10.16 -2.53 -13.61
CA VAL A 97 11.45 -2.36 -14.30
C VAL A 97 12.48 -3.35 -13.79
N SER A 98 13.29 -3.85 -14.70
CA SER A 98 14.44 -4.71 -14.38
C SER A 98 15.59 -3.86 -13.87
N ILE A 99 16.11 -4.22 -12.70
CA ILE A 99 17.29 -3.58 -12.12
C ILE A 99 18.24 -4.60 -11.50
N CYS A 100 19.51 -4.23 -11.38
CA CYS A 100 20.47 -5.00 -10.60
C CYS A 100 20.22 -4.81 -9.10
N GLU A 101 20.66 -5.76 -8.29
CA GLU A 101 20.53 -5.73 -6.83
C GLU A 101 21.09 -4.43 -6.19
N PRO A 102 22.30 -3.94 -6.53
CA PRO A 102 22.78 -2.68 -5.99
C PRO A 102 21.90 -1.46 -6.33
N CYS A 103 21.25 -1.45 -7.50
CA CYS A 103 20.31 -0.39 -7.85
C CYS A 103 18.97 -0.55 -7.13
N HIS A 104 18.59 -1.79 -6.81
CA HIS A 104 17.37 -2.12 -6.08
C HIS A 104 17.47 -1.68 -4.62
N ASP A 105 18.59 -1.98 -3.97
CA ASP A 105 18.79 -1.64 -2.56
C ASP A 105 18.85 -0.13 -2.34
N ARG A 106 19.42 0.64 -3.28
CA ARG A 106 19.41 2.12 -3.21
C ARG A 106 18.01 2.75 -3.36
N LEU A 107 17.00 1.98 -3.74
CA LEU A 107 15.61 2.45 -3.89
C LEU A 107 14.72 2.06 -2.70
N HIS A 108 15.21 1.24 -1.78
CA HIS A 108 14.47 0.73 -0.62
C HIS A 108 15.09 1.22 0.69
#